data_AF-A0A7S2KJB9-F1
#
_entry.id   AF-A0A7S2KJB9-F1
#
_cell.length_a   1.000
_cell.length_b   1.000
_cell.length_c   1.000
_cell.angle_alpha   90.00
_cell.angle_beta   90.00
_cell.angle_gamma   90.00
#
_symmetry.space_group_name_H-M   'P 1'
#
loop_
_entity.id
_entity.type
_entity.pdbx_description
1 polymer ?
#
loop_
_entity_poly.entity_id
_entity_poly.type
_entity_poly.pdbx_seq_one_letter_code
_entity_poly.pdbx_strand_id
1 'polypeptide(L)'
;GGGLTSAQLALLATESNWCKEVTFIQRSKMNPRHFDIGNEWMGPKRGKLLEDFWCLDVNERVKKLKETRGGGTIPPEVILELAANQGKKLEVKEEVEVTKVLWVDDRLQVFLDDGSEPDFYDMIWLATGAQNHIDHYSALSHLRQVL
;
A
#
# COMPACT_ATOMS: atom_id res chain seq x y z
N GLY A 1 -0.55 -0.78 5.49
CA GLY A 1 -0.47 -0.64 4.02
C GLY A 1 -1.54 0.34 3.56
N GLY A 2 -1.48 0.89 2.35
CA GLY A 2 -2.42 1.94 1.89
C GLY A 2 -2.99 1.70 0.49
N GLY A 3 -3.15 0.43 0.09
CA GLY A 3 -3.66 0.05 -1.23
C GLY A 3 -4.84 -0.90 -1.16
N LEU A 4 -5.40 -1.25 -2.33
CA LEU A 4 -6.58 -2.11 -2.44
C LEU A 4 -6.48 -3.40 -1.62
N THR A 5 -5.36 -4.12 -1.70
CA THR A 5 -5.16 -5.36 -0.93
C THR A 5 -5.33 -5.15 0.57
N SER A 6 -4.73 -4.10 1.14
CA SER A 6 -4.82 -3.86 2.58
C SER A 6 -6.22 -3.41 3.00
N ALA A 7 -6.90 -2.62 2.15
CA ALA A 7 -8.28 -2.19 2.40
C ALA A 7 -9.27 -3.38 2.38
N GLN A 8 -9.16 -4.26 1.38
CA GLN A 8 -10.00 -5.46 1.27
C GLN A 8 -9.78 -6.41 2.44
N LEU A 9 -8.52 -6.62 2.85
CA LEU A 9 -8.22 -7.44 4.02
C LEU A 9 -8.87 -6.87 5.29
N ALA A 10 -8.80 -5.55 5.50
CA ALA A 10 -9.41 -4.91 6.66
C ALA A 10 -10.94 -5.08 6.68
N LEU A 11 -11.60 -4.91 5.53
CA LEU A 11 -13.05 -5.11 5.38
C LEU A 11 -13.44 -6.56 5.64
N LEU A 12 -12.75 -7.53 5.02
CA LEU A 12 -13.03 -8.97 5.23
C LEU A 12 -12.79 -9.41 6.69
N ALA A 13 -11.76 -8.89 7.34
CA ALA A 13 -11.52 -9.16 8.76
C ALA A 13 -12.63 -8.56 9.63
N THR A 14 -13.11 -7.37 9.30
CA THR A 14 -14.26 -6.73 9.95
C THR A 14 -15.52 -7.59 9.78
N GLU A 15 -15.73 -8.09 8.56
CA GLU A 15 -16.67 -9.12 8.10
C GLU A 15 -16.76 -10.37 9.00
N SER A 16 -15.59 -10.82 9.44
CA SER A 16 -15.42 -12.14 10.01
C SER A 16 -15.88 -12.27 11.47
N ASN A 17 -16.40 -13.44 11.86
CA ASN A 17 -16.81 -13.69 13.24
C ASN A 17 -15.63 -13.95 14.20
N TRP A 18 -14.45 -14.31 13.68
CA TRP A 18 -13.28 -14.69 14.49
C TRP A 18 -12.46 -13.48 14.94
N CYS A 19 -12.45 -12.42 14.13
CA CYS A 19 -11.77 -11.18 14.47
C CYS A 19 -12.69 -10.36 15.38
N LYS A 20 -12.15 -9.71 16.41
CA LYS A 20 -12.93 -8.84 17.30
C LYS A 20 -12.78 -7.37 16.93
N GLU A 21 -11.57 -6.97 16.56
CA GLU A 21 -11.16 -5.60 16.29
C GLU A 21 -10.10 -5.59 15.18
N VAL A 22 -10.16 -4.60 14.30
CA VAL A 22 -9.26 -4.41 13.16
C VAL A 22 -8.73 -2.99 13.21
N THR A 23 -7.41 -2.83 13.20
CA THR A 23 -6.77 -1.53 12.96
C THR A 23 -6.14 -1.52 11.58
N PHE A 24 -6.63 -0.64 10.70
CA PHE A 24 -6.09 -0.43 9.37
C PHE A 24 -5.15 0.79 9.37
N ILE A 25 -3.85 0.53 9.28
CA ILE A 25 -2.80 1.57 9.39
C ILE A 25 -2.17 1.86 8.02
N GLN A 26 -2.11 3.13 7.65
CA GLN A 26 -1.40 3.62 6.49
C GLN A 26 -0.62 4.91 6.77
N ARG A 27 0.57 5.00 6.16
CA ARG A 27 1.49 6.13 6.32
C ARG A 27 1.11 7.41 5.58
N SER A 28 0.12 7.34 4.71
CA SER A 28 -0.29 8.42 3.82
C SER A 28 -1.78 8.62 3.93
N LYS A 29 -2.25 9.81 3.61
CA LYS A 29 -3.68 10.05 3.41
C LYS A 29 -4.24 9.14 2.31
N MET A 30 -5.44 8.62 2.53
CA MET A 30 -6.23 7.85 1.58
C MET A 30 -6.50 8.71 0.36
N ASN A 31 -6.08 8.23 -0.80
CA ASN A 31 -6.29 8.91 -2.07
C ASN A 31 -7.28 8.12 -2.93
N PRO A 32 -8.52 8.61 -3.13
CA PRO A 32 -9.52 7.93 -3.95
C PRO A 32 -9.07 7.93 -5.42
N ARG A 33 -8.67 6.77 -5.94
CA ARG A 33 -8.43 6.58 -7.37
C ARG A 33 -8.94 5.21 -7.80
N HIS A 34 -9.54 5.13 -8.99
CA HIS A 34 -9.93 3.84 -9.57
C HIS A 34 -8.74 3.06 -10.13
N PHE A 35 -7.66 3.76 -10.51
CA PHE A 35 -6.48 3.18 -11.15
C PHE A 35 -5.19 3.73 -10.54
N ASP A 36 -4.12 2.95 -10.66
CA ASP A 36 -2.79 3.32 -10.15
C ASP A 36 -2.13 4.45 -10.92
N ILE A 37 -2.58 4.74 -12.14
CA ILE A 37 -2.07 5.81 -12.99
C ILE A 37 -3.23 6.65 -13.51
N GLY A 38 -2.95 7.92 -13.81
CA GLY A 38 -3.95 8.83 -14.35
C GLY A 38 -4.51 8.38 -15.70
N ASN A 39 -5.77 8.73 -15.98
CA ASN A 39 -6.47 8.37 -17.20
C ASN A 39 -5.74 8.81 -18.48
N GLU A 40 -4.89 9.84 -18.41
CA GLU A 40 -4.05 10.30 -19.52
C GLU A 40 -3.10 9.21 -20.04
N TRP A 41 -2.69 8.27 -19.18
CA TRP A 41 -1.87 7.12 -19.55
C TRP A 41 -2.65 6.00 -20.23
N MET A 42 -3.98 6.04 -20.15
CA MET A 42 -4.90 5.06 -20.73
C MET A 42 -5.63 5.63 -21.96
N GLY A 43 -5.32 6.87 -22.37
CA GLY A 43 -6.00 7.58 -23.45
C GLY A 43 -5.10 7.96 -24.63
N PRO A 44 -5.57 8.84 -25.53
CA PRO A 44 -4.85 9.26 -26.73
C PRO A 44 -3.48 9.91 -26.46
N LYS A 45 -3.27 10.45 -25.25
CA LYS A 45 -2.00 11.07 -24.84
C LYS A 45 -0.90 10.07 -24.50
N ARG A 46 -1.23 8.77 -24.34
CA ARG A 46 -0.28 7.72 -23.94
C ARG A 46 0.97 7.68 -24.81
N GLY A 47 0.83 7.81 -26.13
CA GLY A 47 1.97 7.77 -27.07
C GLY A 47 3.00 8.84 -26.75
N LYS A 48 2.55 10.10 -26.64
CA LYS A 48 3.40 11.24 -26.28
C LYS A 48 4.00 11.09 -24.88
N LEU A 49 3.21 10.65 -23.89
CA LEU A 49 3.70 10.46 -22.52
C LEU A 49 4.82 9.41 -22.44
N LEU A 50 4.72 8.35 -23.24
CA LEU A 50 5.78 7.34 -23.33
C LEU A 50 7.01 7.88 -24.05
N GLU A 51 6.85 8.61 -25.15
CA GLU A 51 7.95 9.27 -25.85
C GLU A 51 8.71 10.21 -24.90
N ASP A 52 8.00 11.12 -24.24
CA ASP A 52 8.55 12.05 -23.25
C ASP A 52 9.28 11.29 -22.13
N PHE A 53 8.69 10.18 -21.64
CA PHE A 53 9.30 9.35 -20.61
C PHE A 53 10.62 8.70 -21.06
N TRP A 54 10.71 8.21 -22.29
CA TRP A 54 11.93 7.57 -22.80
C TRP A 54 13.05 8.56 -23.12
N CYS A 55 12.73 9.85 -23.31
CA CYS A 55 13.72 10.92 -23.43
C CYS A 55 14.39 11.30 -22.10
N LEU A 56 13.81 10.95 -20.96
CA LEU A 56 14.36 11.22 -19.64
C LEU A 56 15.59 10.34 -19.34
N ASP A 57 16.47 10.85 -18.47
CA ASP A 57 17.55 10.04 -17.90
C ASP A 57 17.02 8.94 -16.95
N VAL A 58 17.86 7.99 -16.57
CA VAL A 58 17.44 6.85 -15.73
C VAL A 58 16.90 7.29 -14.37
N ASN A 59 17.51 8.29 -13.72
CA ASN A 59 17.08 8.76 -12.40
C ASN A 59 15.75 9.52 -12.49
N GLU A 60 15.59 10.33 -13.54
CA GLU A 60 14.36 11.04 -13.86
C GLU A 60 13.22 10.07 -14.20
N ARG A 61 13.50 8.97 -14.93
CA ARG A 61 12.51 7.91 -15.17
C ARG A 61 12.03 7.28 -13.87
N VAL A 62 12.95 6.94 -12.97
CA VAL A 62 12.60 6.38 -11.65
C VAL A 62 11.72 7.35 -10.87
N LYS A 63 12.08 8.64 -10.86
CA LYS A 63 11.27 9.70 -10.23
C LYS A 63 9.89 9.80 -10.87
N LYS A 64 9.81 9.87 -12.20
CA LYS A 64 8.56 9.97 -12.95
C LYS A 64 7.64 8.78 -12.72
N LEU A 65 8.17 7.57 -12.63
CA LEU A 65 7.39 6.36 -12.29
C LEU A 65 6.79 6.45 -10.89
N LYS A 66 7.59 6.86 -9.90
CA LYS A 66 7.14 7.02 -8.51
C LYS A 66 6.05 8.07 -8.40
N GLU A 67 6.25 9.23 -9.02
CA GLU A 67 5.29 10.35 -9.02
C GLU A 67 3.97 9.97 -9.71
N THR A 68 4.06 9.34 -10.89
CA THR A 68 2.88 8.97 -11.68
C THR A 68 2.02 7.94 -10.96
N ARG A 69 2.66 6.97 -10.29
CA ARG A 69 1.95 5.96 -9.51
C ARG A 69 1.39 6.53 -8.20
N GLY A 70 2.13 7.42 -7.54
CA GLY A 70 1.67 8.12 -6.34
C GLY A 70 1.27 7.19 -5.18
N GLY A 71 1.89 6.01 -5.05
CA GLY A 71 1.70 5.10 -3.91
C GLY A 71 0.64 4.02 -4.09
N GLY A 72 0.04 3.61 -2.98
CA GLY A 72 -1.09 2.69 -2.95
C GLY A 72 -2.37 3.42 -3.36
N THR A 73 -3.27 2.70 -4.03
CA THR A 73 -4.54 3.23 -4.52
C THR A 73 -5.67 2.41 -3.93
N ILE A 74 -6.74 3.09 -3.52
CA ILE A 74 -7.98 2.46 -3.05
C ILE A 74 -9.13 3.08 -3.88
N PRO A 75 -9.97 2.25 -4.53
CA PRO A 75 -11.14 2.73 -5.24
C PRO A 75 -12.12 3.48 -4.32
N PRO A 76 -12.80 4.55 -4.80
CA PRO A 76 -13.76 5.32 -4.02
C PRO A 76 -14.81 4.47 -3.31
N GLU A 77 -15.34 3.44 -3.97
CA GLU A 77 -16.33 2.53 -3.40
C GLU A 77 -15.81 1.78 -2.16
N VAL A 78 -14.54 1.38 -2.17
CA VAL A 78 -13.90 0.70 -1.03
C VAL A 78 -13.64 1.70 0.11
N ILE A 79 -13.29 2.95 -0.21
CA ILE A 79 -13.12 4.00 0.81
C ILE A 79 -14.45 4.29 1.53
N LEU A 80 -15.55 4.36 0.77
CA LEU A 80 -16.89 4.52 1.34
C LEU A 80 -17.25 3.37 2.29
N GLU A 81 -16.88 2.15 1.93
CA GLU A 81 -17.09 0.97 2.76
C GLU A 81 -16.24 0.97 4.04
N LEU A 82 -14.97 1.39 3.95
CA LEU A 82 -14.11 1.60 5.12
C LEU A 82 -14.73 2.64 6.06
N ALA A 83 -15.15 3.78 5.52
CA ALA A 83 -15.78 4.84 6.30
C ALA A 83 -17.09 4.39 6.97
N ALA A 84 -17.89 3.57 6.29
CA ALA A 84 -19.12 3.00 6.85
C ALA A 84 -18.88 2.01 7.99
N ASN A 85 -17.66 1.47 8.12
CA ASN A 85 -17.26 0.54 9.18
C ASN A 85 -16.41 1.18 10.29
N GLN A 86 -15.97 2.43 10.09
CA GLN A 86 -15.19 3.19 11.06
C GLN A 86 -15.91 3.31 12.42
N GLY A 87 -15.17 3.09 13.51
CA GLY A 87 -15.69 3.19 14.88
C GLY A 87 -16.64 2.05 15.29
N LYS A 88 -16.82 1.04 14.44
CA LYS A 88 -17.47 -0.22 14.80
C LYS A 88 -16.41 -1.18 15.30
N LYS A 89 -16.01 -2.11 14.44
CA LYS A 89 -14.92 -3.07 14.66
C LYS A 89 -13.64 -2.67 13.90
N LEU A 90 -13.74 -1.65 13.05
CA LEU A 90 -12.64 -1.12 12.25
C LEU A 90 -12.24 0.26 12.76
N GLU A 91 -10.94 0.42 13.00
CA GLU A 91 -10.29 1.70 13.24
C GLU A 91 -9.30 1.97 12.10
N VAL A 92 -9.49 3.07 11.38
CA VAL A 92 -8.62 3.49 10.29
C VAL A 92 -7.70 4.61 10.76
N LYS A 93 -6.38 4.37 10.70
CA LYS A 93 -5.33 5.34 11.03
C LYS A 93 -4.58 5.74 9.76
N GLU A 94 -4.72 7.01 9.38
CA GLU A 94 -4.03 7.63 8.24
C GLU A 94 -2.86 8.48 8.70
N GLU A 95 -1.84 8.61 7.86
CA GLU A 95 -0.64 9.40 8.19
C GLU A 95 0.06 8.88 9.47
N VAL A 96 -0.01 7.56 9.68
CA VAL A 96 0.60 6.86 10.82
C VAL A 96 1.51 5.74 10.34
N GLU A 97 2.70 5.66 10.91
CA GLU A 97 3.67 4.58 10.70
C GLU A 97 3.89 3.74 11.95
N VAL A 98 4.10 2.44 11.74
CA VAL A 98 4.59 1.55 12.79
C VAL A 98 6.08 1.80 12.97
N THR A 99 6.47 2.28 14.15
CA THR A 99 7.87 2.59 14.47
C THR A 99 8.60 1.40 15.07
N LYS A 100 7.90 0.56 15.83
CA LYS A 100 8.47 -0.58 16.53
C LYS A 100 7.41 -1.64 16.81
N VAL A 101 7.82 -2.90 16.80
CA VAL A 101 6.99 -4.04 17.24
C VAL A 101 7.82 -4.91 18.18
N LEU A 102 7.24 -5.26 19.34
CA LEU A 102 7.83 -6.17 20.32
C LEU A 102 6.93 -7.38 20.52
N TRP A 103 7.53 -8.56 20.69
CA TRP A 103 6.81 -9.76 21.10
C TRP A 103 6.78 -9.83 22.63
N VAL A 104 5.61 -9.75 23.23
CA VAL A 104 5.40 -9.71 24.68
C VAL A 104 4.18 -10.55 25.03
N ASP A 105 4.35 -11.54 25.92
CA ASP A 105 3.27 -12.41 26.42
C ASP A 105 2.38 -12.98 25.30
N ASP A 106 3.01 -13.55 24.27
CA ASP A 106 2.38 -14.14 23.08
C ASP A 106 1.55 -13.19 22.21
N ARG A 107 1.76 -11.88 22.36
CA ARG A 107 1.13 -10.82 21.55
C ARG A 107 2.16 -9.86 20.98
N LEU A 108 1.73 -9.08 19.99
CA LEU A 108 2.53 -8.07 19.31
C LEU A 108 2.22 -6.71 19.92
N GLN A 109 3.13 -6.16 20.73
CA GLN A 109 3.06 -4.78 21.19
C GLN A 109 3.58 -3.85 20.08
N VAL A 110 2.71 -2.96 19.58
CA VAL A 110 2.97 -2.12 18.41
C VAL A 110 3.04 -0.66 18.84
N PHE A 111 4.09 0.02 18.42
CA PHE A 111 4.35 1.43 18.66
C PHE A 111 4.12 2.21 17.37
N LEU A 112 3.39 3.31 17.47
CA LEU A 112 3.04 4.20 16.36
C LEU A 112 3.76 5.55 16.52
N ASP A 113 3.88 6.31 15.44
CA ASP A 113 4.46 7.66 15.44
C ASP A 113 3.46 8.78 15.71
N ASP A 114 2.17 8.46 15.87
CA ASP A 114 1.08 9.40 16.14
C ASP A 114 1.00 9.87 17.61
N GLY A 115 1.92 9.42 18.45
CA GLY A 115 1.97 9.73 19.87
C GLY A 115 0.96 8.95 20.73
N SER A 116 0.24 7.99 20.16
CA SER A 116 -0.60 7.08 20.93
C SER A 116 0.22 6.11 21.78
N GLU A 117 -0.36 5.66 22.90
CA GLU A 117 0.23 4.61 23.71
C GLU A 117 0.32 3.29 22.91
N PRO A 118 1.33 2.44 23.17
CA PRO A 118 1.48 1.18 22.45
C PRO A 118 0.28 0.25 22.68
N ASP A 119 -0.18 -0.38 21.61
CA ASP A 119 -1.32 -1.31 21.65
C ASP A 119 -0.89 -2.75 21.33
N PHE A 120 -1.72 -3.73 21.69
CA PHE A 120 -1.43 -5.15 21.55
C PHE A 120 -2.31 -5.82 20.51
N TYR A 121 -1.67 -6.51 19.58
CA TYR A 121 -2.31 -7.22 18.48
C TYR A 121 -1.98 -8.70 18.51
N ASP A 122 -2.94 -9.54 18.16
CA ASP A 122 -2.72 -10.99 18.05
C ASP A 122 -2.05 -11.37 16.72
N MET A 123 -2.19 -10.51 15.70
CA MET A 123 -1.67 -10.73 14.36
C MET A 123 -1.48 -9.42 13.61
N ILE A 124 -0.48 -9.36 12.73
CA ILE A 124 -0.23 -8.24 11.81
C ILE A 124 -0.20 -8.77 10.38
N TRP A 125 -0.97 -8.15 9.48
CA TRP A 125 -0.91 -8.43 8.04
C TRP A 125 -0.12 -7.36 7.29
N LEU A 126 1.00 -7.76 6.68
CA LEU A 126 1.87 -6.88 5.90
C LEU A 126 1.44 -6.83 4.43
N ALA A 127 0.38 -6.07 4.15
CA ALA A 127 -0.03 -5.75 2.79
C ALA A 127 0.74 -4.52 2.24
N THR A 128 2.06 -4.65 2.13
CA THR A 128 3.00 -3.57 1.73
C THR A 128 3.48 -3.67 0.28
N GLY A 129 2.89 -4.57 -0.51
CA GLY A 129 3.23 -4.81 -1.91
C GLY A 129 4.35 -5.84 -2.07
N ALA A 130 5.01 -5.82 -3.22
CA ALA A 130 6.08 -6.75 -3.56
C ALA A 130 7.31 -6.01 -4.12
N GLN A 131 8.49 -6.61 -3.96
CA GLN A 131 9.72 -6.16 -4.62
C GLN A 131 10.00 -7.05 -5.84
N ASN A 132 10.16 -6.44 -7.00
CA ASN A 132 10.53 -7.12 -8.23
C ASN A 132 12.04 -6.98 -8.46
N HIS A 133 12.82 -7.88 -7.88
CA HIS A 133 14.25 -8.00 -8.19
C HIS A 133 14.46 -9.01 -9.30
N ILE A 134 15.21 -8.64 -10.33
CA ILE A 134 15.49 -9.53 -11.46
C ILE A 134 16.16 -10.84 -11.01
N ASP A 135 16.93 -10.78 -9.92
CA ASP A 135 17.65 -11.91 -9.34
C ASP A 135 16.71 -12.98 -8.76
N HIS A 136 15.45 -12.64 -8.50
CA HIS A 136 14.44 -13.58 -8.03
C HIS A 136 13.78 -14.37 -9.18
N TYR A 137 14.14 -14.07 -10.43
CA TYR A 137 13.63 -14.76 -11.62
C TYR A 137 14.73 -15.60 -12.26
N SER A 138 14.73 -16.90 -11.99
CA SER A 138 15.76 -17.84 -12.49
C SER A 138 15.93 -17.80 -14.02
N ALA A 139 14.84 -17.61 -14.75
CA ALA A 139 14.84 -17.47 -16.21
C ALA A 139 15.59 -16.22 -16.72
N LEU A 140 15.81 -15.22 -15.87
CA LEU A 140 16.48 -13.96 -16.21
C LEU A 140 17.92 -13.88 -15.64
N SER A 141 18.40 -14.94 -15.01
CA SER A 141 19.73 -14.98 -14.37
C SER A 141 20.89 -14.67 -15.34
N HIS A 142 20.75 -15.00 -16.62
CA HIS A 142 21.77 -14.74 -17.65
C HIS A 142 21.78 -13.30 -18.20
N LEU A 143 20.73 -12.49 -17.97
CA LEU A 143 20.65 -11.12 -18.50
C LEU A 143 21.74 -10.20 -17.94
N ARG A 144 22.21 -10.45 -16.71
CA ARG A 144 23.33 -9.71 -16.10
C ARG A 144 24.69 -9.98 -16.76
N GLN A 145 24.83 -11.08 -17.50
CA GLN A 145 26.09 -11.39 -18.20
C GLN A 145 26.20 -10.65 -19.54
N VAL A 146 25.08 -10.09 -20.02
CA VAL A 146 24.95 -9.47 -21.35
C VAL A 146 24.75 -7.95 -21.25
N LEU A 147 24.33 -7.43 -20.10
CA LEU A 147 24.23 -6.01 -19.77
C LEU A 147 25.49 -5.53 -19.03
#